data_AF-A0A953AW26-F1
#
_entry.id   AF-A0A953AW26-F1
#
_cell.length_a   1.000
_cell.length_b   1.000
_cell.length_c   1.000
_cell.angle_alpha   90.00
_cell.angle_beta   90.00
_cell.angle_gamma   90.00
#
_symmetry.space_group_name_H-M   'P 1'
#
loop_
_entity.id
_entity.type
_entity.pdbx_description
1 polymer ?
#
loop_
_entity_poly.entity_id
_entity_poly.type
_entity_poly.pdbx_seq_one_letter_code
_entity_poly.pdbx_strand_id
1 'polypeptide(L)'
;MPPGAPGGGGSLTQLWGKVKWFNQEKGYGFVSPADGSPDVFLHISALKHAGLQDAPEGSTIHCEVGQGRKGIQVMRVLTLDTSSATPRRQPAGGNRDRGPRGPESRGPI
;
A
#
# COMPACT_ATOMS: atom_id res chain seq x y z
N MET A 1 -38.23 7.45 -1.91
CA MET A 1 -37.34 6.31 -2.21
C MET A 1 -36.25 6.80 -3.18
N PRO A 2 -35.01 6.98 -2.71
CA PRO A 2 -33.84 6.40 -3.40
C PRO A 2 -32.82 5.80 -2.39
N PRO A 3 -31.80 4.99 -2.81
CA PRO A 3 -31.20 4.92 -4.13
C PRO A 3 -31.13 3.51 -4.75
N GLY A 4 -31.15 3.50 -6.09
CA GLY A 4 -30.79 2.33 -6.89
C GLY A 4 -29.34 1.93 -6.62
N ALA A 5 -29.14 0.66 -6.32
CA ALA A 5 -27.84 0.03 -6.34
C ALA A 5 -27.23 0.21 -7.74
N PRO A 6 -25.94 0.60 -7.87
CA PRO A 6 -25.27 0.51 -9.14
C PRO A 6 -25.18 -0.97 -9.53
N GLY A 7 -25.96 -1.34 -10.54
CA GLY A 7 -25.79 -2.58 -11.28
C GLY A 7 -24.42 -2.60 -11.97
N GLY A 8 -23.85 -3.80 -12.08
CA GLY A 8 -22.61 -4.01 -12.82
C GLY A 8 -21.59 -4.86 -12.09
N GLY A 9 -22.01 -5.96 -11.46
CA GLY A 9 -21.12 -7.10 -11.21
C GLY A 9 -20.74 -7.76 -12.53
N GLY A 10 -20.05 -7.03 -13.42
CA GLY A 10 -19.25 -7.67 -14.45
C GLY A 10 -18.25 -8.55 -13.70
N SER A 11 -18.09 -9.79 -14.13
CA SER A 11 -17.22 -10.79 -13.50
C SER A 11 -15.76 -10.32 -13.48
N LEU A 12 -15.42 -9.50 -12.49
CA LEU A 12 -14.06 -9.10 -12.17
C LEU A 12 -13.42 -10.24 -11.38
N THR A 13 -12.18 -10.56 -11.73
CA THR A 13 -11.43 -11.58 -11.03
C THR A 13 -10.75 -10.95 -9.83
N GLN A 14 -11.01 -11.48 -8.63
CA GLN A 14 -10.24 -11.10 -7.45
C GLN A 14 -8.82 -11.65 -7.56
N LEU A 15 -7.83 -10.80 -7.33
CA LEU A 15 -6.43 -11.11 -7.50
C LEU A 15 -5.62 -10.53 -6.34
N TRP A 16 -4.78 -11.39 -5.78
CA TRP A 16 -3.81 -11.06 -4.75
C TRP A 16 -2.42 -10.98 -5.40
N GLY A 17 -1.71 -9.91 -5.09
CA GLY A 17 -0.40 -9.66 -5.66
C GLY A 17 0.47 -8.83 -4.75
N LYS A 18 1.72 -8.66 -5.18
CA LYS A 18 2.67 -7.73 -4.57
C LYS A 18 2.90 -6.55 -5.49
N VAL A 19 2.88 -5.36 -4.92
CA VAL A 19 3.20 -4.14 -5.67
C VAL A 19 4.67 -4.21 -6.06
N LYS A 20 4.95 -4.28 -7.36
CA LYS A 20 6.32 -4.29 -7.87
C LYS A 20 6.93 -2.90 -7.72
N TRP A 21 6.17 -1.90 -8.17
CA TRP A 21 6.47 -0.49 -8.00
C TRP A 21 5.21 0.33 -8.28
N PHE A 22 5.12 1.48 -7.63
CA PHE A 22 4.05 2.44 -7.87
C PHE A 22 4.64 3.83 -7.91
N ASN A 23 4.25 4.63 -8.89
CA ASN A 23 4.67 6.01 -8.98
C ASN A 23 3.49 6.94 -8.72
N GLN A 24 3.43 7.49 -7.51
CA GLN A 24 2.38 8.42 -7.09
C GLN A 24 2.35 9.72 -7.93
N GLU A 25 3.52 10.19 -8.40
CA GLU A 25 3.61 11.41 -9.20
C GLU A 25 3.01 11.22 -10.59
N LYS A 26 3.20 10.03 -11.16
CA LYS A 26 2.63 9.67 -12.47
C LYS A 26 1.22 9.09 -12.35
N GLY A 27 0.85 8.61 -11.18
CA GLY A 27 -0.46 8.03 -10.91
C GLY A 27 -0.68 6.63 -11.46
N TYR A 28 0.38 5.86 -11.69
CA TYR A 28 0.28 4.47 -12.12
C TYR A 28 1.42 3.61 -11.57
N GLY A 29 1.20 2.30 -11.56
CA GLY A 29 2.18 1.31 -11.15
C GLY A 29 1.86 -0.07 -11.70
N PHE A 30 2.67 -1.04 -11.28
CA PHE A 30 2.50 -2.44 -11.66
C PHE A 30 2.51 -3.33 -10.43
N VAL A 31 1.62 -4.32 -10.48
CA VAL A 31 1.47 -5.34 -9.45
C VAL A 31 1.81 -6.68 -10.09
N SER A 32 2.71 -7.43 -9.47
CA SER A 32 2.93 -8.83 -9.85
C SER A 32 2.00 -9.71 -9.02
N PRO A 33 0.98 -10.34 -9.63
CA PRO A 33 0.20 -11.37 -8.96
C PRO A 33 1.09 -12.54 -8.56
N ALA A 34 0.77 -13.16 -7.44
CA ALA A 34 1.46 -14.37 -7.00
C ALA A 34 0.83 -15.66 -7.55
N ASP A 35 -0.26 -15.54 -8.30
CA ASP A 35 -0.87 -16.61 -9.13
C ASP A 35 -0.04 -16.92 -10.39
N GLY A 36 0.96 -16.09 -10.72
CA GLY A 36 1.77 -16.24 -11.93
C GLY A 36 1.15 -15.62 -13.18
N SER A 37 0.06 -14.86 -13.02
CA SER A 37 -0.55 -14.09 -14.10
C SER A 37 0.38 -12.95 -14.59
N PRO A 38 0.12 -12.35 -15.76
CA PRO A 38 0.86 -11.20 -16.26
C PRO A 38 0.82 -10.01 -15.29
N ASP A 39 1.82 -9.12 -15.38
CA ASP A 39 1.85 -7.90 -14.56
C ASP A 39 0.56 -7.10 -14.75
N VAL A 40 -0.08 -6.79 -13.62
CA VAL A 40 -1.36 -6.11 -13.58
C VAL A 40 -1.12 -4.61 -13.51
N PHE A 41 -1.76 -3.88 -14.42
CA PHE A 41 -1.68 -2.43 -14.44
C PHE A 41 -2.52 -1.82 -13.31
N LEU A 42 -1.88 -1.05 -12.42
CA LEU A 42 -2.53 -0.38 -11.28
C LEU A 42 -2.63 1.13 -11.55
N HIS A 43 -3.85 1.66 -11.58
CA HIS A 43 -4.10 3.09 -11.78
C HIS A 43 -4.42 3.80 -10.46
N ILE A 44 -3.94 5.03 -10.26
CA ILE A 44 -4.21 5.83 -9.05
C ILE A 44 -5.70 6.10 -8.84
N SER A 45 -6.50 6.11 -9.92
CA SER A 45 -7.96 6.23 -9.77
C SER A 45 -8.51 5.10 -8.91
N ALA A 46 -8.11 3.84 -9.16
CA ALA A 46 -8.61 2.69 -8.40
C ALA A 46 -8.19 2.75 -6.93
N LEU A 47 -6.97 3.24 -6.64
CA LEU A 47 -6.50 3.51 -5.28
C LEU A 47 -7.31 4.62 -4.61
N LYS A 48 -7.52 5.75 -5.29
CA LYS A 48 -8.28 6.90 -4.78
C LYS A 48 -9.72 6.51 -4.45
N HIS A 49 -10.33 5.64 -5.26
CA HIS A 49 -11.64 5.06 -4.99
C HIS A 49 -11.69 4.24 -3.69
N ALA A 50 -10.57 3.65 -3.27
CA ALA A 50 -10.43 2.95 -2.00
C ALA A 50 -9.93 3.85 -0.86
N GLY A 51 -9.77 5.17 -1.09
CA GLY A 51 -9.21 6.11 -0.10
C GLY A 51 -7.68 6.02 0.03
N LEU A 52 -7.01 5.38 -0.92
CA LEU A 52 -5.57 5.22 -0.96
C LEU A 52 -4.98 6.17 -2.02
N GLN A 53 -3.78 6.68 -1.76
CA GLN A 53 -3.09 7.63 -2.65
C GLN A 53 -1.73 7.12 -3.12
N ASP A 54 -1.24 6.06 -2.48
CA ASP A 54 0.07 5.47 -2.67
C ASP A 54 -0.03 3.95 -2.43
N ALA A 55 0.89 3.20 -3.02
CA ALA A 55 1.02 1.76 -2.88
C ALA A 55 2.52 1.41 -2.78
N PRO A 56 3.06 1.26 -1.55
CA PRO A 56 4.49 1.04 -1.38
C PRO A 56 4.93 -0.29 -2.00
N GLU A 57 6.15 -0.33 -2.54
CA GLU A 57 6.73 -1.54 -3.10
C GLU A 57 6.82 -2.68 -2.07
N GLY A 58 6.52 -3.90 -2.51
CA GLY A 58 6.50 -5.09 -1.65
C GLY A 58 5.22 -5.26 -0.82
N SER A 59 4.34 -4.25 -0.76
CA SER A 59 3.04 -4.34 -0.11
C SER A 59 2.16 -5.41 -0.74
N THR A 60 1.37 -6.10 0.09
CA THR A 60 0.36 -7.04 -0.39
C THR A 60 -0.88 -6.26 -0.80
N ILE A 61 -1.30 -6.39 -2.05
CA ILE A 61 -2.49 -5.74 -2.58
C ILE A 61 -3.52 -6.79 -2.98
N HIS A 62 -4.76 -6.56 -2.58
CA HIS A 62 -5.91 -7.37 -2.96
C HIS A 62 -6.88 -6.48 -3.74
N CYS A 63 -7.09 -6.85 -5.00
CA CYS A 63 -7.82 -6.03 -5.94
C CYS A 63 -8.61 -6.89 -6.93
N GLU A 64 -9.65 -6.30 -7.49
CA GLU A 64 -10.43 -6.88 -8.58
C GLU A 64 -9.85 -6.41 -9.90
N VAL A 65 -9.46 -7.37 -10.73
CA VAL A 65 -8.89 -7.13 -12.05
C VAL A 65 -9.86 -7.49 -13.16
N GLY A 66 -9.72 -6.79 -14.29
CA GLY A 66 -10.49 -7.05 -15.50
C GLY A 66 -9.60 -7.09 -16.73
N GLN A 67 -10.06 -7.79 -17.77
CA GLN A 67 -9.40 -7.77 -19.08
C GLN A 67 -9.59 -6.39 -19.73
N GLY A 68 -8.48 -5.67 -19.92
CA GLY A 68 -8.43 -4.37 -20.59
C GLY A 68 -7.76 -4.46 -21.96
N ARG A 69 -7.77 -3.34 -22.69
CA ARG A 69 -7.15 -3.19 -24.03
C ARG A 69 -5.64 -3.44 -24.05
N LYS A 70 -4.97 -3.29 -22.91
CA LYS A 70 -3.52 -3.43 -22.72
C LYS A 70 -3.14 -4.66 -21.87
N GLY A 71 -4.09 -5.54 -21.58
CA GLY A 71 -3.92 -6.66 -20.65
C GLY A 71 -4.73 -6.49 -19.37
N ILE A 72 -4.35 -7.23 -18.33
CA ILE A 72 -5.05 -7.23 -17.04
C ILE A 72 -4.80 -5.89 -16.32
N GLN A 73 -5.87 -5.23 -15.89
CA GLN A 73 -5.79 -3.97 -15.13
C GLN A 73 -6.65 -4.02 -13.88
N VAL A 74 -6.24 -3.27 -12.85
CA VAL A 74 -7.01 -3.11 -11.62
C VAL A 74 -8.23 -2.25 -11.89
N MET A 75 -9.40 -2.83 -11.67
CA MET A 75 -10.69 -2.14 -11.73
C MET A 75 -11.06 -1.56 -10.37
N ARG A 76 -10.82 -2.33 -9.29
CA ARG A 76 -11.14 -1.92 -7.93
C ARG A 76 -10.09 -2.42 -6.95
N VAL A 77 -9.64 -1.56 -6.04
CA VAL A 77 -8.82 -2.00 -4.91
C VAL A 77 -9.76 -2.39 -3.76
N LEU A 78 -9.60 -3.61 -3.24
CA LEU A 78 -10.37 -4.10 -2.10
C LEU A 78 -9.64 -3.79 -0.80
N THR A 79 -8.36 -4.15 -0.72
CA THR A 79 -7.50 -3.94 0.45
C THR A 79 -6.04 -3.80 0.03
N LEU A 80 -5.28 -2.97 0.76
CA LEU A 80 -3.85 -2.80 0.59
C LEU A 80 -3.19 -2.92 1.97
N ASP A 81 -2.36 -3.94 2.16
CA ASP A 81 -1.54 -4.09 3.35
C ASP A 81 -0.16 -3.46 3.10
N THR A 82 0.01 -2.24 3.60
CA THR A 82 1.29 -1.53 3.58
C THR A 82 2.20 -1.91 4.74
N SER A 83 1.70 -2.70 5.71
CA SER A 83 2.52 -3.16 6.85
C SER A 83 3.59 -4.16 6.41
N SER A 84 3.35 -4.90 5.32
CA SER A 84 4.34 -5.79 4.69
C SER A 84 5.28 -5.07 3.73
N ALA A 85 5.08 -3.77 3.47
CA ALA A 85 6.03 -2.99 2.68
C ALA A 85 7.38 -3.03 3.37
N THR A 86 8.44 -3.28 2.61
CA THR A 86 9.81 -3.13 3.12
C THR A 86 9.95 -1.72 3.67
N PRO A 87 10.07 -1.53 5.00
CA PRO A 87 10.24 -0.20 5.53
C PRO A 87 11.61 0.24 5.04
N ARG A 88 11.66 1.27 4.21
CA ARG A 88 12.89 2.00 3.98
C ARG A 88 13.28 2.61 5.31
N ARG A 89 14.01 1.83 6.11
CA ARG A 89 14.77 2.16 7.31
C ARG A 89 14.46 3.56 7.83
N GLN A 90 13.35 3.71 8.55
CA GLN A 90 13.27 4.73 9.57
C GLN A 90 13.77 4.03 10.84
N PRO A 91 14.98 4.32 11.33
CA PRO A 91 15.38 3.80 12.62
C PRO A 91 14.34 4.27 13.62
N ALA A 92 13.75 3.32 14.35
CA ALA A 92 12.83 3.60 15.43
C ALA A 92 13.52 4.60 16.38
N GLY A 93 13.06 5.86 16.32
CA GLY A 93 13.49 6.92 17.21
C GLY A 93 12.99 6.62 18.62
N GLY A 94 13.72 5.77 19.33
CA GLY A 94 13.53 5.50 20.75
C GLY A 94 14.45 6.34 21.61
N ASN A 95 14.43 7.67 21.45
CA ASN A 95 15.06 8.58 22.41
C ASN A 95 14.13 8.75 23.61
N ARG A 96 14.22 7.87 24.62
CA ARG A 96 13.54 8.02 25.92
C ARG A 96 14.31 7.45 27.11
N ASP A 97 15.60 7.75 27.20
CA ASP A 97 16.35 7.69 28.44
C ASP A 97 16.75 9.11 28.87
N ARG A 98 15.72 9.91 29.20
CA ARG A 98 15.90 11.17 29.90
C ARG A 98 15.92 10.91 31.43
N GLY A 99 17.12 10.87 32.01
CA GLY A 99 17.45 11.48 33.31
C GLY A 99 17.80 10.55 34.49
N PRO A 100 18.43 11.07 35.57
CA PRO A 100 18.73 12.49 35.85
C PRO A 100 20.23 12.80 36.01
N ARG A 101 20.58 14.08 35.82
CA ARG A 101 21.83 14.65 36.37
C ARG A 101 21.70 14.66 37.89
N GLY A 102 22.53 13.88 38.58
CA GLY A 102 22.75 13.98 40.02
C GLY A 102 23.97 14.87 40.30
N PRO A 103 23.92 15.76 41.31
CA PRO A 103 24.92 16.81 41.52
C PRO A 103 26.22 16.29 42.13
N GLU A 104 27.31 16.91 41.69
CA GLU A 104 28.60 17.04 42.36
C GLU A 104 28.53 16.86 43.90
N SER A 105 29.09 15.75 44.38
CA SER A 105 29.38 15.57 45.81
C SER A 105 30.87 15.82 46.04
N ARG A 106 31.11 16.92 46.76
CA ARG A 106 32.37 17.31 47.41
C ARG A 106 32.86 16.18 48.32
N GLY A 107 34.18 15.96 48.42
CA GLY A 107 34.76 15.25 49.56
C GLY A 107 36.28 15.04 49.48
N PRO A 108 37.02 15.07 50.61
CA PRO A 108 38.37 15.65 50.71
C PRO A 108 39.49 14.62 50.93
N ILE A 109 40.76 15.00 50.76
CA ILE A 109 41.77 15.33 51.81
C ILE A 109 43.09 15.77 51.17
#